data_AF-A0A1T2YW22-F1
#
_entry.id   AF-A0A1T2YW22-F1
#
_cell.length_a   1.000
_cell.length_b   1.000
_cell.length_c   1.000
_cell.angle_alpha   90.00
_cell.angle_beta   90.00
_cell.angle_gamma   90.00
#
_symmetry.space_group_name_H-M   'P 1'
#
loop_
_entity.id
_entity.type
_entity.pdbx_description
1 polymer ?
#
loop_
_entity_poly.entity_id
_entity_poly.type
_entity_poly.pdbx_seq_one_letter_code
_entity_poly.pdbx_strand_id
1 'polypeptide(L)'
;MLGINDAAIFIIQTLGSLYLLIVLMRFILQLVRANFYNPLCQFVVKATQPLLKPLRRVIPSMFGLDMSSLVLALLLQILLFAVILLLNGYQANTVLLLPWGLIGIFSLFLKIIFWSMIISVILSWVAPGSRSPGAELVAQITEPVLAPFRRLIPNLGGLDISPIFAFIAIQLLQSWVIPRLAYFAYMPKELFGLI
;
A
#
# COMPACT_ATOMS: atom_id res chain seq x y z
N MET A 1 -9.38 -31.86 -10.11
CA MET A 1 -8.11 -31.21 -9.71
C MET A 1 -8.22 -29.67 -9.58
N LEU A 2 -9.42 -29.07 -9.57
CA LEU A 2 -9.61 -27.61 -9.58
C LEU A 2 -9.59 -26.98 -8.17
N GLY A 3 -10.32 -27.53 -7.20
CA GLY A 3 -10.49 -26.85 -5.90
C GLY A 3 -9.24 -26.73 -5.01
N ILE A 4 -8.26 -27.63 -5.13
CA ILE A 4 -7.02 -27.54 -4.31
C ILE A 4 -6.15 -26.38 -4.79
N ASN A 5 -6.10 -26.14 -6.10
CA ASN A 5 -5.29 -25.06 -6.66
C ASN A 5 -5.90 -23.70 -6.32
N ASP A 6 -7.23 -23.57 -6.43
CA ASP A 6 -7.94 -22.34 -6.08
C ASP A 6 -7.76 -21.98 -4.59
N ALA A 7 -7.83 -22.98 -3.70
CA ALA A 7 -7.57 -22.80 -2.28
C ALA A 7 -6.11 -22.36 -2.01
N ALA A 8 -5.15 -22.96 -2.69
CA ALA A 8 -3.74 -22.59 -2.58
C ALA A 8 -3.50 -21.15 -3.06
N ILE A 9 -4.07 -20.76 -4.20
CA ILE A 9 -4.00 -19.40 -4.76
C ILE A 9 -4.58 -18.40 -3.76
N PHE A 10 -5.76 -18.67 -3.18
CA PHE A 10 -6.39 -17.80 -2.19
C PHE A 10 -5.50 -17.59 -0.96
N ILE A 11 -4.93 -18.67 -0.40
CA ILE A 11 -4.05 -18.59 0.77
C ILE A 11 -2.79 -17.79 0.45
N ILE A 12 -2.13 -18.09 -0.68
CA ILE A 12 -0.91 -17.40 -1.12
C ILE A 12 -1.17 -15.92 -1.36
N GLN A 13 -2.26 -15.59 -2.06
CA GLN A 13 -2.69 -14.22 -2.31
C GLN A 13 -2.99 -13.48 -1.00
N THR A 14 -3.71 -14.10 -0.07
CA THR A 14 -4.08 -13.48 1.20
C THR A 14 -2.84 -13.22 2.05
N LEU A 15 -2.02 -14.24 2.31
CA LEU A 15 -0.82 -14.10 3.12
C LEU A 15 0.21 -13.16 2.46
N GLY A 16 0.38 -13.29 1.15
CA GLY A 16 1.27 -12.42 0.37
C GLY A 16 0.84 -10.95 0.41
N SER A 17 -0.44 -10.67 0.20
CA SER A 17 -0.97 -9.29 0.26
C SER A 17 -0.92 -8.68 1.66
N LEU A 18 -1.20 -9.46 2.71
CA LEU A 18 -1.05 -9.01 4.10
C LEU A 18 0.42 -8.68 4.41
N TYR A 19 1.35 -9.52 3.99
CA TYR A 19 2.78 -9.25 4.21
C TYR A 19 3.27 -8.04 3.41
N LEU A 20 2.87 -7.93 2.14
CA LEU A 20 3.15 -6.77 1.29
C LEU A 20 2.60 -5.47 1.90
N LEU A 21 1.40 -5.51 2.50
CA LEU A 21 0.83 -4.37 3.21
C LEU A 21 1.74 -3.93 4.34
N ILE A 22 2.25 -4.85 5.16
CA ILE A 22 3.16 -4.51 6.27
C ILE A 22 4.48 -3.93 5.73
N VAL A 23 5.05 -4.52 4.66
CA VAL A 23 6.29 -4.03 4.04
C VAL A 23 6.11 -2.65 3.42
N LEU A 24 5.00 -2.40 2.72
CA LEU A 24 4.74 -1.10 2.13
C LEU A 24 4.40 -0.05 3.19
N MET A 25 3.70 -0.46 4.27
CA MET A 25 3.48 0.39 5.43
C MET A 25 4.80 0.84 6.04
N ARG A 26 5.83 -0.02 6.11
CA ARG A 26 7.17 0.36 6.58
C ARG A 26 7.76 1.52 5.77
N PHE A 27 7.61 1.50 4.45
CA PHE A 27 8.03 2.58 3.58
C PHE A 27 7.20 3.86 3.82
N ILE A 28 5.88 3.74 3.87
CA ILE A 28 4.95 4.88 4.09
C ILE A 28 5.24 5.58 5.42
N LEU A 29 5.41 4.82 6.50
CA LEU A 29 5.72 5.38 7.83
C LEU A 29 7.01 6.21 7.79
N GLN A 30 8.01 5.79 7.01
CA GLN A 30 9.23 6.56 6.84
C GLN A 30 9.04 7.77 5.92
N LEU A 31 8.23 7.63 4.86
CA LEU A 31 7.89 8.70 3.94
C LEU A 31 7.22 9.87 4.67
N VAL A 32 6.25 9.58 5.53
CA VAL A 32 5.53 10.59 6.33
C VAL A 32 6.26 10.98 7.61
N ARG A 33 7.45 10.42 7.87
CA ARG A 33 8.24 10.61 9.10
C ARG A 33 7.41 10.37 10.37
N ALA A 34 6.67 9.26 10.37
CA ALA A 34 5.79 8.87 11.47
C ALA A 34 6.57 8.69 12.78
N ASN A 35 5.86 8.85 13.90
CA ASN A 35 6.42 8.67 15.24
C ASN A 35 6.78 7.19 15.48
N PHE A 36 8.07 6.85 15.45
CA PHE A 36 8.54 5.47 15.64
C PHE A 36 8.48 4.98 17.09
N TYR A 37 8.20 5.84 18.07
CA TYR A 37 7.90 5.41 19.43
C TYR A 37 6.52 4.76 19.53
N ASN A 38 5.64 4.98 18.55
CA ASN A 38 4.32 4.39 18.50
C ASN A 38 4.39 2.84 18.39
N PRO A 39 3.64 2.08 19.21
CA PRO A 39 3.69 0.61 19.22
C PRO A 39 3.34 -0.03 17.87
N LEU A 40 2.44 0.57 17.08
CA LEU A 40 2.08 0.06 15.76
C LEU A 40 3.22 0.27 14.75
N CYS A 41 3.92 1.41 14.82
CA CYS A 41 5.15 1.62 14.06
C CYS A 41 6.21 0.57 14.41
N GLN A 42 6.40 0.30 15.70
CA GLN A 42 7.35 -0.71 16.16
C GLN A 42 6.98 -2.11 15.69
N PHE A 43 5.70 -2.46 15.67
CA PHE A 43 5.22 -3.72 15.10
C PHE A 43 5.63 -3.85 13.62
N VAL A 44 5.30 -2.84 12.80
CA VAL A 44 5.65 -2.83 11.36
C VAL A 44 7.17 -2.93 11.16
N VAL A 45 7.95 -2.18 11.95
CA VAL A 45 9.41 -2.23 11.92
C VAL A 45 9.92 -3.64 12.26
N LYS A 46 9.45 -4.24 13.36
CA LYS A 46 9.89 -5.57 13.81
C LYS A 46 9.49 -6.66 12.82
N ALA A 47 8.29 -6.59 12.25
CA ALA A 47 7.78 -7.57 11.29
C ALA A 47 8.55 -7.55 9.95
N THR A 48 9.10 -6.39 9.55
CA THR A 48 9.81 -6.22 8.27
C THR A 48 11.32 -6.38 8.40
N GLN A 49 11.89 -6.19 9.60
CA GLN A 49 13.32 -6.25 9.84
C GLN A 49 14.03 -7.54 9.37
N PRO A 50 13.50 -8.76 9.57
CA PRO A 50 14.20 -9.98 9.19
C PRO A 50 14.57 -10.03 7.71
N LEU A 51 13.68 -9.58 6.82
CA LEU A 51 13.93 -9.53 5.39
C LEU A 51 14.67 -8.26 4.95
N LEU A 52 14.49 -7.14 5.66
CA LEU A 52 15.18 -5.89 5.32
C LEU A 52 16.66 -5.87 5.70
N LYS A 53 17.06 -6.52 6.80
CA LYS A 53 18.46 -6.56 7.26
C LYS A 53 19.46 -7.04 6.20
N PRO A 54 19.24 -8.16 5.48
CA PRO A 54 20.15 -8.57 4.41
C PRO A 54 20.14 -7.59 3.24
N LEU A 55 18.96 -7.07 2.87
CA LEU A 55 18.81 -6.18 1.72
C LEU A 55 19.49 -4.82 1.92
N ARG A 56 19.44 -4.28 3.14
CA ARG A 56 20.13 -3.04 3.54
C ARG A 56 21.66 -3.12 3.47
N ARG A 57 22.23 -4.32 3.38
CA ARG A 57 23.68 -4.47 3.17
C ARG A 57 24.08 -4.12 1.73
N VAL A 58 23.15 -4.28 0.79
CA VAL A 58 23.37 -4.05 -0.64
C VAL A 58 22.83 -2.69 -1.07
N ILE A 59 21.66 -2.31 -0.53
CA ILE A 59 20.92 -1.13 -0.95
C ILE A 59 21.05 -0.04 0.11
N PRO A 60 21.75 1.07 -0.17
CA PRO A 60 21.87 2.16 0.78
C PRO A 60 20.55 2.94 0.93
N SER A 61 20.38 3.62 2.06
CA SER A 61 19.34 4.64 2.22
C SER A 61 19.69 5.89 1.42
N MET A 62 18.72 6.46 0.70
CA MET A 62 18.89 7.68 -0.09
C MET A 62 17.91 8.75 0.39
N PHE A 63 18.35 10.00 0.50
CA PHE A 63 17.50 11.15 0.89
C PHE A 63 16.73 10.97 2.21
N GLY A 64 17.26 10.18 3.16
CA GLY A 64 16.57 9.86 4.41
C GLY A 64 15.43 8.85 4.27
N LEU A 65 15.22 8.27 3.08
CA LEU A 65 14.27 7.20 2.81
C LEU A 65 14.99 5.84 2.71
N ASP A 66 14.39 4.80 3.27
CA ASP A 66 14.90 3.43 3.24
C ASP A 66 14.47 2.77 1.93
N MET A 67 15.27 2.97 0.88
CA MET A 67 15.02 2.39 -0.44
C MET A 67 14.97 0.86 -0.41
N SER A 68 15.59 0.22 0.59
CA SER A 68 15.49 -1.22 0.79
C SER A 68 14.04 -1.66 1.03
N SER A 69 13.22 -0.85 1.68
CA SER A 69 11.81 -1.18 1.91
C SER A 69 10.97 -1.19 0.64
N LEU A 70 11.21 -0.23 -0.27
CA LEU A 70 10.56 -0.18 -1.57
C LEU A 70 11.02 -1.34 -2.47
N VAL A 71 12.32 -1.64 -2.48
CA VAL A 71 12.86 -2.76 -3.25
C VAL A 71 12.35 -4.09 -2.70
N LEU A 72 12.28 -4.26 -1.38
CA LEU A 72 11.69 -5.46 -0.78
C LEU A 72 10.23 -5.62 -1.20
N ALA A 73 9.43 -4.54 -1.14
CA ALA A 73 8.05 -4.57 -1.61
C ALA A 73 7.98 -5.01 -3.08
N LEU A 74 8.86 -4.49 -3.94
CA LEU A 74 8.89 -4.83 -5.37
C LEU A 74 9.24 -6.28 -5.61
N LEU A 75 10.27 -6.79 -4.93
CA LEU A 75 10.66 -8.19 -5.03
C LEU A 75 9.55 -9.13 -4.56
N LEU A 76 8.88 -8.80 -3.46
CA LEU A 76 7.76 -9.59 -2.94
C LEU A 76 6.54 -9.55 -3.87
N GLN A 77 6.24 -8.39 -4.46
CA GLN A 77 5.13 -8.23 -5.39
C GLN A 77 5.37 -9.05 -6.66
N ILE A 78 6.58 -8.96 -7.22
CA ILE A 78 7.01 -9.74 -8.38
C ILE A 78 6.94 -11.24 -8.07
N LEU A 79 7.44 -11.65 -6.91
CA LEU A 79 7.40 -13.05 -6.47
C LEU A 79 5.96 -13.55 -6.34
N LEU A 80 5.08 -12.76 -5.73
CA LEU A 80 3.66 -13.12 -5.57
C LEU A 80 2.98 -13.29 -6.93
N PHE A 81 3.19 -12.35 -7.86
CA PHE A 81 2.63 -12.44 -9.21
C PHE A 81 3.19 -13.64 -9.98
N ALA A 82 4.50 -13.89 -9.90
CA ALA A 82 5.12 -15.04 -10.54
C ALA A 82 4.52 -16.36 -10.04
N VAL A 83 4.38 -16.52 -8.72
CA VAL A 83 3.79 -17.73 -8.12
C VAL A 83 2.34 -17.93 -8.56
N ILE A 84 1.52 -16.87 -8.54
CA ILE A 84 0.12 -16.96 -8.96
C ILE A 84 0.00 -17.32 -10.44
N LEU A 85 0.84 -16.76 -11.31
CA LEU A 85 0.84 -17.10 -12.74
C LEU A 85 1.22 -18.56 -12.97
N LEU A 86 2.28 -19.04 -12.31
CA LEU A 86 2.72 -20.43 -12.42
C LEU A 86 1.64 -21.41 -11.95
N LEU A 87 0.95 -21.10 -10.85
CA LEU A 87 -0.17 -21.92 -10.35
C LEU A 87 -1.36 -21.94 -11.31
N ASN A 88 -1.59 -20.85 -12.05
CA ASN A 88 -2.62 -20.77 -13.09
C ASN A 88 -2.16 -21.35 -14.45
N GLY A 89 -0.95 -21.93 -14.54
CA GLY A 89 -0.42 -22.53 -15.77
C GLY A 89 0.12 -21.53 -16.79
N TYR A 90 0.28 -20.25 -16.42
CA TYR A 90 0.87 -19.24 -17.28
C TYR A 90 2.39 -19.28 -17.23
N GLN A 91 3.03 -18.95 -18.34
CA GLN A 91 4.49 -18.73 -18.37
C GLN A 91 4.81 -17.34 -17.80
N ALA A 92 5.66 -17.30 -16.77
CA ALA A 92 6.08 -16.06 -16.15
C ALA A 92 7.19 -15.39 -16.98
N ASN A 93 6.85 -14.37 -17.76
CA ASN A 93 7.84 -13.53 -18.43
C ASN A 93 8.46 -12.52 -17.45
N THR A 94 9.73 -12.71 -17.11
CA THR A 94 10.46 -11.86 -16.16
C THR A 94 10.46 -10.38 -16.54
N VAL A 95 10.45 -10.04 -17.83
CA VAL A 95 10.45 -8.65 -18.31
C VAL A 95 9.14 -7.95 -17.98
N LEU A 96 8.00 -8.65 -18.08
CA LEU A 96 6.68 -8.09 -17.83
C LEU A 96 6.32 -8.04 -16.34
N LEU A 97 6.94 -8.89 -15.51
CA LEU A 97 6.71 -8.90 -14.06
C LEU A 97 7.11 -7.57 -13.40
N LEU A 98 8.15 -6.90 -13.89
CA LEU A 98 8.63 -5.64 -13.29
C LEU A 98 7.60 -4.50 -13.40
N PRO A 99 7.07 -4.13 -14.59
CA PRO A 99 6.05 -3.10 -14.68
C PRO A 99 4.76 -3.50 -13.95
N TRP A 100 4.38 -4.78 -13.95
CA TRP A 100 3.25 -5.27 -13.17
C TRP A 100 3.45 -5.08 -11.67
N GLY A 101 4.65 -5.39 -11.16
CA GLY A 101 5.01 -5.19 -9.76
C GLY A 101 4.93 -3.71 -9.34
N LEU A 102 5.39 -2.80 -10.20
CA LEU A 102 5.27 -1.36 -9.95
C LEU A 102 3.82 -0.89 -9.90
N ILE A 103 2.98 -1.35 -10.83
CA ILE A 103 1.53 -1.06 -10.84
C ILE A 103 0.88 -1.58 -9.55
N GLY A 104 1.21 -2.81 -9.15
CA GLY A 104 0.65 -3.42 -7.94
C GLY A 104 1.04 -2.69 -6.66
N ILE A 105 2.30 -2.28 -6.53
CA ILE A 105 2.76 -1.47 -5.38
C ILE A 105 2.06 -0.13 -5.34
N PHE A 106 1.97 0.55 -6.48
CA PHE A 106 1.34 1.86 -6.53
C PHE A 106 -0.16 1.76 -6.21
N SER A 107 -0.83 0.71 -6.69
CA SER A 107 -2.20 0.41 -6.26
C SER A 107 -2.29 0.17 -4.75
N LEU A 108 -1.44 -0.69 -4.18
CA LEU A 108 -1.47 -0.97 -2.75
C LEU A 108 -1.22 0.30 -1.92
N PHE A 109 -0.31 1.17 -2.37
CA PHE A 109 -0.09 2.48 -1.76
C PHE A 109 -1.37 3.30 -1.71
N LEU A 110 -2.08 3.44 -2.85
CA LEU A 110 -3.35 4.15 -2.92
C LEU A 110 -4.42 3.52 -2.01
N LYS A 111 -4.50 2.18 -1.93
CA LYS A 111 -5.43 1.47 -1.04
C LYS A 111 -5.12 1.78 0.43
N ILE A 112 -3.84 1.78 0.83
CA ILE A 112 -3.44 2.10 2.20
C ILE A 112 -3.91 3.51 2.56
N ILE A 113 -3.61 4.51 1.72
CA ILE A 113 -4.06 5.89 1.94
C ILE A 113 -5.58 5.97 2.01
N PHE A 114 -6.30 5.35 1.07
CA PHE A 114 -7.76 5.34 1.03
C PHE A 114 -8.37 4.80 2.33
N TRP A 115 -7.94 3.62 2.78
CA TRP A 115 -8.43 3.02 4.02
C TRP A 115 -8.01 3.82 5.25
N SER A 116 -6.81 4.39 5.29
CA SER A 116 -6.40 5.31 6.36
C SER A 116 -7.31 6.54 6.41
N MET A 117 -7.72 7.12 5.28
CA MET A 117 -8.66 8.24 5.25
C MET A 117 -10.05 7.84 5.76
N ILE A 118 -10.55 6.64 5.41
CA ILE A 118 -11.81 6.12 5.96
C ILE A 118 -11.73 6.06 7.49
N ILE A 119 -10.66 5.46 8.02
CA ILE A 119 -10.45 5.36 9.47
C ILE A 119 -10.38 6.77 10.09
N SER A 120 -9.71 7.71 9.43
CA SER A 120 -9.60 9.10 9.91
C SER A 120 -10.97 9.79 10.01
N VAL A 121 -11.83 9.60 9.00
CA VAL A 121 -13.19 10.17 9.00
C VAL A 121 -14.04 9.52 10.09
N ILE A 122 -13.99 8.20 10.23
CA ILE A 122 -14.69 7.49 11.30
C ILE A 122 -14.24 7.99 12.68
N LEU A 123 -12.93 8.11 12.91
CA LEU A 123 -12.37 8.61 14.16
C LEU A 123 -12.81 10.05 14.48
N SER A 124 -12.99 10.89 13.45
CA SER A 124 -13.44 12.27 13.64
C SER A 124 -14.85 12.39 14.24
N TRP A 125 -15.72 11.40 14.00
CA TRP A 125 -17.07 11.36 14.57
C TRP A 125 -17.15 10.52 15.84
N VAL A 126 -16.45 9.39 15.88
CA VAL A 126 -16.53 8.43 17.00
C VAL A 126 -15.69 8.89 18.20
N ALA A 127 -14.52 9.48 17.97
CA ALA A 127 -13.58 9.86 19.03
C ALA A 127 -12.76 11.11 18.66
N PRO A 128 -13.40 12.28 18.49
CA PRO A 128 -12.71 13.52 18.13
C PRO A 128 -11.61 13.87 19.15
N GLY A 129 -10.41 14.17 18.66
CA GLY A 129 -9.26 14.53 19.50
C GLY A 129 -8.60 13.35 20.23
N SER A 130 -8.92 12.10 19.87
CA SER A 130 -8.27 10.91 20.42
C SER A 130 -6.75 10.95 20.28
N ARG A 131 -6.04 10.68 21.37
CA ARG A 131 -4.57 10.54 21.42
C ARG A 131 -4.11 9.09 21.39
N SER A 132 -4.98 8.18 20.95
CA SER A 132 -4.63 6.76 20.83
C SER A 132 -3.53 6.56 19.79
N PRO A 133 -2.64 5.56 19.95
CA PRO A 133 -1.59 5.27 18.99
C PRO A 133 -2.10 5.08 17.55
N GLY A 134 -3.27 4.47 17.38
CA GLY A 134 -3.88 4.28 16.06
C GLY A 134 -4.35 5.60 15.43
N ALA A 135 -4.99 6.47 16.21
CA ALA A 135 -5.46 7.77 15.73
C ALA A 135 -4.30 8.67 15.30
N GLU A 136 -3.21 8.68 16.07
CA GLU A 136 -2.00 9.44 15.73
C GLU A 136 -1.39 8.99 14.39
N LEU A 137 -1.25 7.67 14.17
CA LEU A 137 -0.69 7.16 12.93
C LEU A 137 -1.58 7.43 11.73
N VAL A 138 -2.88 7.24 11.89
CA VAL A 138 -3.84 7.50 10.81
C VAL A 138 -3.76 8.97 10.39
N ALA A 139 -3.71 9.90 11.35
CA ALA A 139 -3.53 11.32 11.05
C ALA A 139 -2.20 11.59 10.34
N GLN A 140 -1.08 11.00 10.79
CA GLN A 140 0.24 11.17 10.15
C GLN A 140 0.27 10.64 8.70
N ILE A 141 -0.44 9.54 8.42
CA ILE A 141 -0.51 8.95 7.08
C ILE A 141 -1.40 9.79 6.15
N THR A 142 -2.51 10.32 6.63
CA THR A 142 -3.50 11.04 5.80
C THR A 142 -3.15 12.51 5.59
N GLU A 143 -2.44 13.14 6.53
CA GLU A 143 -2.16 14.58 6.49
C GLU A 143 -1.45 15.06 5.21
N PRO A 144 -0.41 14.38 4.68
CA PRO A 144 0.24 14.82 3.44
C PRO A 144 -0.69 14.83 2.23
N VAL A 145 -1.73 13.99 2.25
CA VAL A 145 -2.72 13.88 1.18
C VAL A 145 -3.84 14.89 1.39
N LEU A 146 -4.31 15.09 2.63
CA LEU A 146 -5.42 16.00 2.94
C LEU A 146 -4.99 17.49 2.97
N ALA A 147 -3.76 17.81 3.38
CA ALA A 147 -3.30 19.18 3.52
C ALA A 147 -3.37 20.01 2.22
N PRO A 148 -3.02 19.49 1.03
CA PRO A 148 -3.23 20.20 -0.23
C PRO A 148 -4.69 20.55 -0.50
N PHE A 149 -5.63 19.62 -0.22
CA PHE A 149 -7.06 19.87 -0.42
C PHE A 149 -7.59 20.92 0.57
N ARG A 150 -7.15 20.87 1.84
CA ARG A 150 -7.51 21.89 2.86
C ARG A 150 -7.04 23.29 2.49
N ARG A 151 -5.95 23.43 1.75
CA ARG A 151 -5.46 24.74 1.27
C ARG A 151 -6.31 25.31 0.13
N LEU A 152 -7.00 24.45 -0.62
CA LEU A 152 -7.83 24.86 -1.77
C LEU A 152 -9.28 25.13 -1.36
N ILE A 153 -9.77 24.47 -0.32
CA ILE A 153 -11.18 24.51 0.08
C ILE A 153 -11.34 25.46 1.28
N PRO A 154 -12.25 26.46 1.21
CA PRO A 154 -12.55 27.32 2.36
C PRO A 154 -13.19 26.51 3.49
N ASN A 155 -12.99 26.92 4.74
CA ASN A 155 -13.58 26.26 5.91
C ASN A 155 -15.11 26.43 5.91
N LEU A 156 -15.85 25.41 5.47
CA LEU A 156 -17.32 25.41 5.35
C LEU A 156 -18.01 25.04 6.68
N GLY A 157 -17.66 25.72 7.78
CA GLY A 157 -18.37 25.55 9.06
C GLY A 157 -17.84 24.43 9.96
N GLY A 158 -16.51 24.25 10.03
CA GLY A 158 -15.85 23.40 11.03
C GLY A 158 -15.80 21.90 10.71
N LEU A 159 -16.51 21.43 9.68
CA LEU A 159 -16.36 20.08 9.14
C LEU A 159 -15.34 20.09 8.00
N ASP A 160 -14.33 19.21 8.09
CA ASP A 160 -13.32 19.04 7.02
C ASP A 160 -13.92 18.24 5.85
N ILE A 161 -14.24 18.93 4.75
CA ILE A 161 -14.78 18.34 3.52
C ILE A 161 -13.65 17.82 2.61
N SER A 162 -12.39 18.16 2.89
CA SER A 162 -11.22 17.74 2.11
C SER A 162 -11.12 16.23 1.85
N PRO A 163 -11.49 15.33 2.80
CA PRO A 163 -11.52 13.90 2.56
C PRO A 163 -12.39 13.49 1.36
N ILE A 164 -13.50 14.19 1.09
CA ILE A 164 -14.39 13.86 -0.03
C ILE A 164 -13.65 14.00 -1.37
N PHE A 165 -12.96 15.12 -1.57
CA PHE A 165 -12.19 15.37 -2.79
C PHE A 165 -10.99 14.44 -2.91
N ALA A 166 -10.31 14.15 -1.79
CA ALA A 166 -9.24 13.17 -1.76
C ALA A 166 -9.74 11.76 -2.13
N PHE A 167 -10.91 11.34 -1.64
CA PHE A 167 -11.54 10.08 -2.03
C PHE A 167 -11.84 10.03 -3.52
N ILE A 168 -12.41 11.10 -4.10
CA ILE A 168 -12.69 11.16 -5.54
C ILE A 168 -11.39 11.01 -6.34
N ALA A 169 -10.33 11.74 -5.97
CA ALA A 169 -9.05 11.68 -6.67
C ALA A 169 -8.43 10.27 -6.61
N ILE A 170 -8.38 9.67 -5.42
CA ILE A 170 -7.83 8.32 -5.24
C ILE A 170 -8.69 7.27 -5.96
N GLN A 171 -10.02 7.38 -5.90
CA GLN A 171 -10.94 6.47 -6.58
C GLN A 171 -10.80 6.57 -8.10
N LEU A 172 -10.59 7.78 -8.64
CA LEU A 172 -10.30 7.96 -10.06
C LEU A 172 -9.00 7.26 -10.44
N LEU A 173 -7.93 7.42 -9.64
CA LEU A 173 -6.69 6.69 -9.89
C LEU A 173 -6.92 5.17 -9.83
N GLN A 174 -7.62 4.69 -8.81
CA GLN A 174 -7.82 3.25 -8.59
C GLN A 174 -8.75 2.57 -9.58
N SER A 175 -9.91 3.16 -9.87
CA SER A 175 -10.91 2.53 -10.75
C SER A 175 -10.68 2.81 -12.23
N TRP A 176 -9.99 3.89 -12.56
CA TRP A 176 -9.85 4.33 -13.95
C TRP A 176 -8.41 4.32 -14.47
N VAL A 177 -7.41 4.68 -13.67
CA VAL A 177 -6.02 4.75 -14.14
C VAL A 177 -5.32 3.40 -14.02
N ILE A 178 -5.39 2.76 -12.84
CA ILE A 178 -4.70 1.49 -12.56
C ILE A 178 -5.10 0.36 -13.53
N PRO A 179 -6.40 0.08 -13.78
CA PRO A 179 -6.80 -1.00 -14.70
C PRO A 179 -6.37 -0.74 -16.13
N ARG A 180 -6.34 0.53 -16.57
CA ARG A 180 -5.86 0.90 -17.91
C ARG A 180 -4.36 0.71 -18.03
N LEU A 181 -3.58 1.14 -17.03
CA LEU A 181 -2.14 0.88 -17.00
C LEU A 181 -1.83 -0.61 -17.02
N ALA A 182 -2.57 -1.40 -16.24
CA ALA A 182 -2.45 -2.86 -16.23
C ALA A 182 -2.79 -3.47 -17.60
N TYR A 183 -3.88 -3.01 -18.23
CA TYR A 183 -4.27 -3.43 -19.57
C TYR A 183 -3.20 -3.11 -20.62
N PHE A 184 -2.67 -1.88 -20.65
CA PHE A 184 -1.60 -1.47 -21.57
C PHE A 184 -0.28 -2.20 -21.31
N ALA A 185 -0.04 -2.62 -20.06
CA ALA A 185 1.11 -3.44 -19.70
C ALA A 185 0.90 -4.94 -20.00
N TYR A 186 -0.19 -5.33 -20.67
CA TYR A 186 -0.56 -6.72 -20.96
C TYR A 186 -0.70 -7.60 -19.72
N MET A 187 -1.14 -7.02 -18.61
CA MET A 187 -1.33 -7.76 -17.36
C MET A 187 -2.45 -8.80 -17.51
N PRO A 188 -2.22 -10.08 -17.13
CA PRO A 188 -3.26 -11.10 -17.09
C PRO A 188 -4.35 -10.78 -16.06
N LYS A 189 -5.60 -11.17 -16.35
CA LYS A 189 -6.76 -10.84 -15.50
C LYS A 189 -6.71 -11.50 -14.13
N GLU A 190 -5.97 -12.59 -14.00
CA GLU A 190 -5.73 -13.34 -12.76
C GLU A 190 -5.05 -12.46 -11.71
N LEU A 191 -4.25 -11.48 -12.15
CA LEU A 191 -3.55 -10.56 -11.24
C LEU A 191 -4.38 -9.32 -10.88
N PHE A 192 -5.53 -9.09 -11.54
CA PHE A 192 -6.31 -7.87 -11.32
C PHE A 192 -6.87 -7.79 -9.89
N GLY A 193 -7.12 -8.92 -9.23
CA GLY A 193 -7.56 -8.95 -7.84
C GLY A 193 -6.52 -8.48 -6.83
N LEU A 194 -5.27 -8.28 -7.25
CA LEU A 194 -4.16 -7.84 -6.40
C LEU A 194 -3.87 -6.33 -6.55
N ILE A 195 -4.35 -5.72 -7.63
CA ILE A 195 -4.19 -4.30 -7.94
C ILE A 195 -5.49 -3.53 -7.75
#